data_AF-A0A3C0TUE5-F1
#
_entry.id   AF-A0A3C0TUE5-F1
#
_cell.length_a   1.000
_cell.length_b   1.000
_cell.length_c   1.000
_cell.angle_alpha   90.00
_cell.angle_beta   90.00
_cell.angle_gamma   90.00
#
_symmetry.space_group_name_H-M   'P 1'
#
loop_
_entity.id
_entity.type
_entity.pdbx_description
1 polymer ?
#
loop_
_entity_poly.entity_id
_entity_poly.type
_entity_poly.pdbx_seq_one_letter_code
_entity_poly.pdbx_strand_id
1 'polypeptide(L)' 'LDAVPWNDFPAVKDWYAPVKSRPSFRPVLADRIAGLAPSAHYMDLDF' A
#
# COMPACT_ATOMS: atom_id res chain seq x y z
N LEU A 1 10.93 -5.68 3.95
CA LEU A 1 10.74 -6.45 2.71
C LEU A 1 9.50 -5.90 2.04
N ASP A 2 9.68 -5.21 0.93
CA ASP A 2 8.57 -4.75 0.11
C ASP A 2 7.98 -5.96 -0.61
N ALA A 3 6.82 -6.41 -0.13
CA ALA A 3 6.23 -7.68 -0.56
C ALA A 3 5.68 -7.64 -1.99
N VAL A 4 5.58 -6.45 -2.61
CA VAL A 4 5.04 -6.25 -3.94
C VAL A 4 6.06 -5.47 -4.80
N PRO A 5 6.51 -6.00 -5.94
CA PRO A 5 7.50 -5.36 -6.82
C PRO A 5 6.84 -4.28 -7.70
N TRP A 6 6.44 -3.15 -7.11
CA TRP A 6 5.70 -2.10 -7.82
C TRP A 6 6.40 -1.52 -9.06
N ASN A 7 7.75 -1.50 -9.05
CA ASN A 7 8.55 -0.99 -10.16
C ASN A 7 8.50 -1.87 -11.42
N ASP A 8 8.21 -3.16 -11.26
CA ASP A 8 8.15 -4.10 -12.38
C ASP A 8 6.77 -4.05 -13.08
N PHE A 9 5.76 -3.46 -12.43
CA PHE A 9 4.36 -3.44 -12.88
C PHE A 9 3.73 -2.03 -12.79
N PRO A 10 4.20 -1.05 -13.60
CA PRO A 10 3.76 0.33 -13.52
C PRO A 10 2.25 0.52 -13.72
N ALA A 11 1.63 -0.21 -14.66
CA ALA A 11 0.19 -0.14 -14.89
C ALA A 11 -0.64 -0.57 -13.67
N VAL A 12 -0.14 -1.53 -12.88
CA VAL A 12 -0.82 -2.00 -11.65
C VAL A 12 -0.64 -0.98 -10.53
N LYS A 13 0.55 -0.38 -10.42
CA LYS A 13 0.83 0.72 -9.49
C LYS A 13 -0.10 1.91 -9.75
N ASP A 14 -0.21 2.35 -11.00
CA ASP A 14 -1.05 3.49 -11.40
C ASP A 14 -2.54 3.22 -11.16
N TRP A 15 -2.99 1.97 -11.32
CA TRP A 15 -4.36 1.58 -10.98
C TRP A 15 -4.61 1.55 -9.47
N TYR A 16 -3.64 1.06 -8.68
CA TYR A 16 -3.82 0.86 -7.25
C TYR A 16 -3.65 2.15 -6.42
N ALA A 17 -2.74 3.04 -6.81
CA ALA A 17 -2.52 4.32 -6.14
C ALA A 17 -3.80 5.15 -5.88
N PRO A 18 -4.71 5.36 -6.87
CA PRO A 18 -5.97 6.06 -6.63
C PRO A 18 -6.94 5.26 -5.76
N VAL A 19 -6.95 3.93 -5.82
CA VAL A 19 -7.78 3.09 -4.94
C VAL A 19 -7.34 3.25 -3.48
N LYS A 20 -6.03 3.15 -3.23
CA LYS A 20 -5.38 3.29 -1.92
C LYS A 20 -5.59 4.69 -1.31
N SER A 21 -5.69 5.72 -2.15
CA SER A 21 -5.85 7.13 -1.72
C SER A 21 -7.26 7.48 -1.24
N ARG A 22 -8.26 6.61 -1.42
CA ARG A 22 -9.65 6.90 -1.06
C ARG A 22 -9.86 6.92 0.45
N PRO A 23 -10.75 7.78 1.00
CA PRO A 23 -11.04 7.81 2.43
C PRO A 23 -11.50 6.45 3.00
N SER A 24 -12.21 5.65 2.18
CA SER A 24 -12.67 4.30 2.54
C SER A 24 -11.52 3.32 2.79
N PHE A 25 -10.32 3.59 2.27
CA PHE A 25 -9.14 2.72 2.43
C PHE A 25 -8.34 3.03 3.70
N ARG A 26 -8.55 4.19 4.33
CA ARG A 26 -7.83 4.59 5.55
C ARG A 26 -7.89 3.56 6.69
N PRO A 27 -9.04 2.90 6.99
CA PRO A 27 -9.08 1.86 8.02
C PRO A 27 -8.19 0.65 7.68
N VAL A 28 -8.09 0.28 6.41
CA VAL A 28 -7.25 -0.84 5.94
C VAL A 28 -5.76 -0.50 6.06
N LEU A 29 -5.38 0.75 5.77
CA LEU A 29 -4.00 1.22 5.93
C LEU A 29 -3.60 1.38 7.40
N ALA A 30 -4.57 1.66 8.27
CA ALA A 30 -4.38 1.76 9.71
C ALA A 30 -4.33 0.38 10.41
N ASP A 31 -4.71 -0.70 9.72
CA ASP A 31 -4.74 -2.03 10.31
C ASP A 31 -3.35 -2.51 10.72
N ARG A 32 -3.28 -3.22 11.85
CA ARG A 32 -2.04 -3.73 12.45
C ARG A 32 -2.28 -5.12 12.99
N ILE A 33 -1.49 -6.08 12.52
CA ILE A 33 -1.55 -7.47 12.97
C ILE A 33 -0.35 -7.71 13.90
N ALA A 34 -0.62 -8.23 15.10
CA ALA A 34 0.43 -8.51 16.08
C ALA A 34 1.48 -9.47 15.50
N GLY A 35 2.76 -9.11 15.62
CA GLY A 35 3.88 -9.90 15.07
C GLY A 35 4.15 -9.69 13.56
N LEU A 36 3.34 -8.89 12.85
CA LEU A 36 3.56 -8.56 11.44
C LEU A 36 3.76 -7.06 11.28
N ALA A 37 5.01 -6.64 11.06
CA ALA A 37 5.31 -5.27 10.70
C ALA A 37 4.90 -5.02 9.23
N PRO A 38 4.13 -3.96 8.93
CA PRO A 38 3.82 -3.58 7.56
C PRO A 38 5.09 -3.14 6.81
N SER A 39 5.02 -3.10 5.47
CA SER A 39 6.11 -2.49 4.70
C SER A 39 6.25 -0.99 5.04
N ALA A 40 7.45 -0.44 4.87
CA ALA A 40 7.72 0.96 5.19
C ALA A 40 6.82 1.92 4.39
N HIS A 41 6.49 1.55 3.16
CA HIS A 41 5.65 2.34 2.26
C HIS A 41 4.16 1.97 2.33
N TYR A 42 3.74 1.14 3.30
CA TYR A 42 2.36 0.65 3.37
C TYR A 42 1.33 1.78 3.51
N MET A 43 1.64 2.82 4.29
CA MET A 43 0.77 4.00 4.40
C MET A 43 1.18 5.16 3.49
N ASP A 44 2.29 5.03 2.77
CA ASP A 44 2.71 6.03 1.80
C ASP A 44 1.80 5.95 0.57
N LEU A 45 1.29 7.09 0.11
CA LEU A 45 0.43 7.15 -1.07
C LEU A 45 1.24 7.32 -2.36
N ASP A 46 2.53 7.70 -2.25
CA ASP A 46 3.44 7.97 -3.36
C ASP A 46 4.50 6.86 -3.59
N PHE A 47 4.27 5.68 -2.99
CA PHE A 47 5.11 4.46 -3.07
C PHE A 47 5.33 3.96 -4.49
#